data_AF-A0AAD6GCT1-F1
#
_entry.id   AF-A0AAD6GCT1-F1
#
_cell.length_a   1.000
_cell.length_b   1.000
_cell.length_c   1.000
_cell.angle_alpha   90.00
_cell.angle_beta   90.00
_cell.angle_gamma   90.00
#
_symmetry.space_group_name_H-M   'P 1'
#
loop_
_entity.id
_entity.type
_entity.pdbx_description
1 polymer ?
#
loop_
_entity_poly.entity_id
_entity_poly.type
_entity_poly.pdbx_seq_one_letter_code
_entity_poly.pdbx_strand_id
1 'polypeptide(L)'
;MSKYDRALERIDLAHKDDPNTIEVNNETLPYEYHYAQKMTKYLERLNPTASDLLRLAIRAQHLRRWETPRASYPATKIGYHSWRGALQRTQAALVEKICLESGYEAEDAARVGAMVRKADLRKGDPDTQTLEDVACLVFFG
;
A
#
# COMPACT_ATOMS: atom_id res chain seq x y z
N MET A 1 -2.45 -22.82 2.14
CA MET A 1 -2.51 -21.35 2.03
C MET A 1 -2.28 -20.96 0.57
N SER A 2 -3.13 -20.12 -0.02
CA SER A 2 -2.99 -19.69 -1.43
C SER A 2 -1.79 -18.73 -1.61
N LYS A 3 -1.40 -18.40 -2.84
CA LYS A 3 -0.38 -17.37 -3.11
C LYS A 3 -0.82 -15.98 -2.61
N TYR A 4 -2.12 -15.69 -2.73
CA TYR A 4 -2.74 -14.47 -2.23
C TYR A 4 -2.63 -14.37 -0.70
N ASP A 5 -3.10 -15.38 0.03
CA ASP A 5 -3.07 -15.38 1.50
C ASP A 5 -1.64 -15.21 2.04
N ARG A 6 -0.67 -15.89 1.39
CA ARG A 6 0.76 -15.78 1.70
C ARG A 6 1.33 -14.38 1.51
N ALA A 7 0.92 -13.69 0.44
CA ALA A 7 1.37 -12.33 0.17
C ALA A 7 0.71 -11.33 1.12
N LEU A 8 -0.60 -11.50 1.37
CA LEU A 8 -1.36 -10.67 2.29
C LEU A 8 -0.81 -10.75 3.72
N GLU A 9 -0.53 -11.96 4.22
CA GLU A 9 0.07 -12.17 5.54
C GLU A 9 1.43 -11.48 5.67
N ARG A 10 2.30 -11.57 4.64
CA ARG A 10 3.61 -10.91 4.66
C ARG A 10 3.51 -9.39 4.61
N ILE A 11 2.57 -8.83 3.85
CA ILE A 11 2.29 -7.39 3.84
C ILE A 11 1.81 -6.94 5.24
N ASP A 12 0.92 -7.73 5.85
CA ASP A 12 0.40 -7.45 7.19
C ASP A 12 1.49 -7.50 8.26
N LEU A 13 2.36 -8.51 8.22
CA LEU A 13 3.50 -8.62 9.12
C LEU A 13 4.41 -7.40 8.98
N ALA A 14 4.73 -6.99 7.75
CA ALA A 14 5.52 -5.79 7.53
C ALA A 14 4.86 -4.55 8.13
N HIS A 15 3.56 -4.32 7.92
CA HIS A 15 2.85 -3.18 8.54
C HIS A 15 2.79 -3.24 10.06
N LYS A 16 2.77 -4.43 10.66
CA LYS A 16 2.77 -4.61 12.11
C LYS A 16 4.10 -4.25 12.77
N ASP A 17 5.18 -4.15 12.00
CA ASP A 17 6.48 -3.67 12.48
C ASP A 17 6.49 -2.14 12.70
N ASP A 18 5.43 -1.41 12.36
CA ASP A 18 5.31 0.02 12.65
C ASP A 18 5.29 0.27 14.16
N PRO A 19 6.30 0.97 14.72
CA PRO A 19 6.34 1.26 16.16
C PRO A 19 5.33 2.33 16.58
N ASN A 20 4.76 3.07 15.62
CA ASN A 20 3.73 4.06 15.91
C ASN A 20 2.40 3.36 16.06
N THR A 21 1.64 3.70 17.10
CA THR A 21 0.37 3.05 17.42
C THR A 21 -0.81 4.02 17.43
N ILE A 22 -2.01 3.48 17.27
CA ILE A 22 -3.28 4.17 17.40
C ILE A 22 -4.25 3.35 18.27
N GLU A 23 -5.08 4.03 19.05
CA GLU A 23 -6.17 3.39 19.79
C GLU A 23 -7.45 3.39 18.95
N VAL A 24 -8.02 2.21 18.71
CA VAL A 24 -9.27 2.02 17.98
C VAL A 24 -10.11 1.01 18.75
N ASN A 25 -11.34 1.38 19.13
CA ASN A 25 -12.26 0.51 19.87
C ASN A 25 -11.64 -0.13 21.14
N ASN A 26 -10.84 0.63 21.89
CA ASN A 26 -10.10 0.18 23.08
C ASN A 26 -8.99 -0.85 22.79
N GLU A 27 -8.55 -1.00 21.54
CA GLU A 27 -7.40 -1.80 21.15
C GLU A 27 -6.28 -0.90 20.62
N THR A 28 -5.03 -1.19 20.99
CA THR A 28 -3.84 -0.52 20.46
C THR A 28 -3.32 -1.29 19.25
N LEU A 29 -3.27 -0.63 18.09
CA LEU A 29 -2.80 -1.23 16.83
C LEU A 29 -1.65 -0.43 16.23
N PRO A 30 -0.69 -1.07 15.53
CA PRO A 30 0.27 -0.38 14.68
C PRO A 30 -0.45 0.50 13.65
N TYR A 31 0.01 1.74 13.48
CA TYR A 31 -0.71 2.77 12.75
C TYR A 31 -0.89 2.41 11.27
N GLU A 32 0.21 2.06 10.57
CA GLU A 32 0.12 1.70 9.15
C GLU A 32 -0.63 0.36 8.95
N TYR A 33 -0.64 -0.56 9.93
CA TYR A 33 -1.48 -1.77 9.88
C TYR A 33 -2.98 -1.42 9.91
N HIS A 34 -3.39 -0.58 10.86
CA HIS A 34 -4.76 -0.07 10.91
C HIS A 34 -5.13 0.67 9.61
N TYR A 35 -4.23 1.51 9.08
CA TYR A 35 -4.45 2.22 7.82
C TYR A 35 -4.65 1.26 6.65
N ALA A 36 -3.80 0.24 6.51
CA ALA A 36 -3.91 -0.79 5.48
C ALA A 36 -5.22 -1.60 5.59
N GLN A 37 -5.70 -1.88 6.79
CA GLN A 37 -7.02 -2.48 7.01
C GLN A 37 -8.16 -1.57 6.57
N LYS A 38 -8.06 -0.27 6.87
CA LYS A 38 -9.03 0.74 6.41
C LYS A 38 -9.06 0.80 4.88
N MET A 39 -7.90 0.81 4.22
CA MET A 39 -7.78 0.72 2.76
C MET A 39 -8.54 -0.48 2.18
N THR A 40 -8.35 -1.68 2.73
CA THR A 40 -9.09 -2.88 2.31
C THR A 40 -10.60 -2.72 2.46
N LYS A 41 -11.07 -2.21 3.61
CA LYS A 41 -12.51 -2.01 3.87
C LYS A 41 -13.17 -1.06 2.88
N TYR A 42 -12.46 -0.01 2.45
CA TYR A 42 -12.99 0.91 1.44
C TYR A 42 -12.96 0.30 0.04
N LEU A 43 -11.94 -0.48 -0.31
CA LEU A 43 -11.93 -1.24 -1.56
C LEU A 43 -13.11 -2.20 -1.63
N GLU A 44 -13.41 -2.95 -0.58
CA GLU A 44 -14.54 -3.90 -0.57
C GLU A 44 -15.89 -3.22 -0.82
N ARG A 45 -16.06 -1.98 -0.36
CA ARG A 45 -17.25 -1.17 -0.61
C ARG A 45 -17.31 -0.64 -2.04
N LEU A 46 -16.16 -0.25 -2.61
CA LEU A 46 -16.07 0.34 -3.94
C LEU A 46 -16.08 -0.71 -5.06
N ASN A 47 -15.34 -1.80 -4.88
CA ASN A 47 -15.15 -2.89 -5.83
C ASN A 47 -14.95 -4.23 -5.10
N PRO A 48 -16.04 -4.90 -4.67
CA PRO A 48 -15.96 -6.19 -3.96
C PRO A 48 -15.34 -7.31 -4.80
N THR A 49 -15.39 -7.18 -6.13
CA THR A 49 -14.85 -8.14 -7.11
C THR A 49 -13.44 -7.80 -7.57
N ALA A 50 -12.74 -6.90 -6.88
CA ALA A 50 -11.35 -6.53 -7.20
C ALA A 50 -10.44 -7.76 -7.29
N SER A 51 -9.53 -7.74 -8.25
CA SER A 51 -8.54 -8.80 -8.44
C SER A 51 -7.63 -8.93 -7.23
N ASP A 52 -7.03 -10.11 -7.04
CA ASP A 52 -6.03 -10.33 -5.98
C ASP A 52 -4.88 -9.33 -6.08
N LEU A 53 -4.43 -8.99 -7.30
CA LEU A 53 -3.34 -8.03 -7.50
C LEU A 53 -3.70 -6.63 -6.99
N LEU A 54 -4.91 -6.15 -7.29
CA LEU A 54 -5.38 -4.85 -6.79
C LEU A 54 -5.56 -4.89 -5.26
N ARG A 55 -6.10 -5.98 -4.71
CA ARG A 55 -6.24 -6.17 -3.25
C ARG A 55 -4.87 -6.12 -2.55
N LEU A 56 -3.84 -6.76 -3.11
CA LEU A 56 -2.48 -6.71 -2.59
C LEU A 56 -1.88 -5.29 -2.68
N ALA A 57 -2.08 -4.58 -3.79
CA ALA A 57 -1.59 -3.20 -3.93
C ALA A 57 -2.28 -2.24 -2.95
N ILE A 58 -3.58 -2.40 -2.74
CA ILE A 58 -4.37 -1.66 -1.74
C ILE A 58 -3.85 -1.94 -0.34
N ARG A 59 -3.61 -3.21 -0.01
CA ARG A 59 -3.06 -3.59 1.29
C ARG A 59 -1.65 -3.03 1.51
N ALA A 60 -0.84 -2.96 0.46
CA ALA A 60 0.52 -2.44 0.50
C ALA A 60 0.63 -0.90 0.48
N GLN A 61 -0.50 -0.17 0.47
CA GLN A 61 -0.46 1.28 0.59
C GLN A 61 0.24 1.68 1.90
N HIS A 62 1.20 2.60 1.80
CA HIS A 62 2.06 3.04 2.92
C HIS A 62 2.98 1.97 3.54
N LEU A 63 3.23 0.85 2.86
CA LEU A 63 4.15 -0.18 3.34
C LEU A 63 5.49 0.40 3.82
N ARG A 64 5.88 0.11 5.07
CA ARG A 64 7.13 0.63 5.69
C ARG A 64 7.34 2.13 5.61
N ARG A 65 6.27 2.92 5.55
CA ARG A 65 6.35 4.38 5.41
C ARG A 65 7.02 5.07 6.60
N TRP A 66 6.85 4.54 7.82
CA TRP A 66 7.45 5.10 9.05
C TRP A 66 8.99 5.13 9.01
N GLU A 67 9.62 4.27 8.22
CA GLU A 67 11.09 4.18 8.11
C GLU A 67 11.70 5.36 7.37
N THR A 68 10.91 6.09 6.59
CA THR A 68 11.33 7.32 5.92
C THR A 68 10.43 8.48 6.34
N PRO A 69 10.64 9.07 7.54
CA PRO A 69 9.81 10.16 8.04
C PRO A 69 9.83 11.36 7.08
N ARG A 70 8.71 12.08 6.95
CA ARG A 70 8.64 13.28 6.10
C ARG A 70 9.70 14.32 6.49
N ALA A 71 10.06 14.43 7.77
CA ALA A 71 11.07 15.36 8.26
C ALA A 71 12.49 15.08 7.75
N SER A 72 12.76 13.91 7.17
CA SER A 72 14.06 13.58 6.55
C SER A 72 14.32 14.30 5.22
N TYR A 73 13.34 15.02 4.68
CA TYR A 73 13.45 15.81 3.45
C TYR A 73 13.15 17.30 3.73
N PRO A 74 13.71 18.24 2.94
CA PRO A 74 13.43 19.67 3.11
C PRO A 74 11.93 20.00 3.14
N ALA A 75 11.53 20.95 3.98
CA ALA A 75 10.13 21.42 4.11
C ALA A 75 9.69 22.31 2.93
N THR A 76 10.01 21.90 1.71
CA THR A 76 9.66 22.58 0.47
C THR A 76 8.75 21.71 -0.38
N LYS A 77 8.09 22.30 -1.37
CA LYS A 77 7.30 21.56 -2.37
C LYS A 77 8.13 20.48 -3.06
N ILE A 78 9.36 20.82 -3.45
CA ILE A 78 10.30 19.89 -4.08
C ILE A 78 10.64 18.75 -3.11
N GLY A 79 11.01 19.08 -1.87
CA GLY A 79 11.33 18.07 -0.85
C GLY A 79 10.16 17.11 -0.58
N TYR A 80 8.92 17.60 -0.58
CA TYR A 80 7.73 16.75 -0.46
C TYR A 80 7.55 15.79 -1.65
N HIS A 81 7.71 16.30 -2.89
CA HIS A 81 7.60 15.44 -4.07
C HIS A 81 8.73 14.41 -4.14
N SER A 82 9.96 14.78 -3.76
CA SER A 82 11.10 13.86 -3.67
C SER A 82 10.87 12.76 -2.65
N TRP A 83 10.39 13.12 -1.45
CA TRP A 83 10.03 12.17 -0.40
C TRP A 83 8.93 11.20 -0.85
N ARG A 84 7.83 11.73 -1.41
CA ARG A 84 6.72 10.90 -1.90
C ARG A 84 7.18 9.93 -2.99
N GLY A 85 7.97 10.42 -3.96
CA GLY A 85 8.50 9.57 -5.03
C GLY A 85 9.47 8.49 -4.53
N ALA A 86 10.27 8.79 -3.51
CA ALA A 86 11.16 7.80 -2.89
C ALA A 86 10.37 6.71 -2.15
N LEU A 87 9.33 7.09 -1.40
CA LEU A 87 8.41 6.14 -0.76
C LEU A 87 7.77 5.21 -1.78
N GLN A 88 7.17 5.76 -2.84
CA GLN A 88 6.51 4.99 -3.89
C GLN A 88 7.43 3.96 -4.54
N ARG A 89 8.69 4.32 -4.84
CA ARG A 89 9.68 3.39 -5.40
C ARG A 89 10.04 2.27 -4.42
N THR A 90 10.30 2.63 -3.16
CA THR A 90 10.70 1.66 -2.13
C THR A 90 9.55 0.69 -1.83
N GLN A 91 8.33 1.20 -1.71
CA GLN A 91 7.12 0.43 -1.46
C GLN A 91 6.80 -0.54 -2.60
N ALA A 92 6.93 -0.08 -3.86
CA ALA A 92 6.76 -0.94 -5.02
C ALA A 92 7.78 -2.09 -5.04
N ALA A 93 9.06 -1.81 -4.81
CA ALA A 93 10.08 -2.84 -4.76
C ALA A 93 9.85 -3.86 -3.63
N LEU A 94 9.40 -3.40 -2.46
CA LEU A 94 9.09 -4.27 -1.33
C LEU A 94 7.89 -5.18 -1.62
N VAL A 95 6.79 -4.64 -2.16
CA VAL A 95 5.60 -5.46 -2.45
C VAL A 95 5.86 -6.43 -3.62
N GLU A 96 6.64 -6.03 -4.62
CA GLU A 96 7.08 -6.89 -5.72
C GLU A 96 7.83 -8.11 -5.15
N LYS A 97 8.81 -7.87 -4.27
CA LYS A 97 9.55 -8.93 -3.58
C LYS A 97 8.64 -9.85 -2.78
N ILE A 98 7.70 -9.30 -2.00
CA ILE A 98 6.74 -10.09 -1.22
C ILE A 98 5.86 -10.97 -2.13
N CYS A 99 5.42 -10.45 -3.28
CA CYS A 99 4.62 -11.21 -4.24
C CYS A 99 5.43 -12.39 -4.83
N LEU A 100 6.67 -12.14 -5.25
CA LEU A 100 7.59 -13.17 -5.77
C LEU A 100 7.83 -14.28 -4.74
N GLU A 101 8.18 -13.91 -3.50
CA GLU A 101 8.39 -14.86 -2.39
C GLU A 101 7.12 -15.62 -1.99
N SER A 102 5.95 -15.13 -2.39
CA SER A 102 4.66 -15.77 -2.17
C SER A 102 4.22 -16.67 -3.33
N GLY A 103 4.97 -16.71 -4.43
CA GLY A 103 4.73 -17.55 -5.60
C GLY A 103 3.89 -16.90 -6.70
N TYR A 104 3.89 -15.55 -6.79
CA TYR A 104 3.44 -14.86 -7.99
C TYR A 104 4.56 -14.81 -9.04
N GLU A 105 4.18 -14.83 -10.30
CA GLU A 105 5.10 -14.63 -11.41
C GLU A 105 5.61 -13.18 -11.44
N ALA A 106 6.74 -12.95 -12.13
CA ALA A 106 7.36 -11.64 -12.21
C ALA A 106 6.43 -10.55 -12.79
N GLU A 107 5.59 -10.92 -13.76
CA GLU A 107 4.62 -10.00 -14.36
C GLU A 107 3.55 -9.56 -13.35
N ASP A 108 2.97 -10.51 -12.62
CA ASP A 108 1.98 -10.24 -11.57
C ASP A 108 2.58 -9.38 -10.45
N ALA A 109 3.78 -9.71 -9.98
CA ALA A 109 4.48 -8.94 -8.97
C ALA A 109 4.74 -7.50 -9.44
N ALA A 110 5.28 -7.34 -10.66
CA ALA A 110 5.53 -6.03 -11.26
C ALA A 110 4.24 -5.22 -11.45
N ARG A 111 3.11 -5.88 -11.74
CA ARG A 111 1.80 -5.22 -11.82
C ARG A 111 1.36 -4.65 -10.48
N VAL A 112 1.56 -5.39 -9.37
CA VAL A 112 1.27 -4.90 -8.02
C VAL A 112 2.16 -3.70 -7.67
N GLY A 113 3.47 -3.80 -7.90
CA GLY A 113 4.40 -2.71 -7.67
C GLY A 113 4.09 -1.46 -8.52
N ALA A 114 3.69 -1.65 -9.78
CA ALA A 114 3.26 -0.58 -10.67
C ALA A 114 2.08 0.21 -10.10
N MET A 115 1.06 -0.47 -9.56
CA MET A 115 -0.06 0.19 -8.89
C MET A 115 0.39 0.95 -7.65
N VAL A 116 1.24 0.37 -6.79
CA VAL A 116 1.73 1.01 -5.57
C VAL A 116 2.52 2.29 -5.86
N ARG A 117 3.36 2.29 -6.89
CA ARG A 117 4.09 3.50 -7.32
C ARG A 117 3.28 4.46 -8.19
N LYS A 118 1.99 4.19 -8.40
CA LYS A 118 1.06 5.00 -9.22
C LYS A 118 1.51 5.12 -10.67
N ALA A 119 2.12 4.06 -11.20
CA ALA A 119 2.46 4.00 -12.62
C ALA A 119 1.18 4.10 -13.45
N ASP A 120 1.25 4.81 -14.59
CA ASP A 120 0.18 4.89 -15.58
C ASP A 120 -1.18 5.42 -15.08
N LEU A 121 -1.24 6.00 -13.87
CA LEU A 121 -2.42 6.74 -13.38
C LEU A 121 -2.83 7.84 -14.38
N ARG A 122 -1.86 8.60 -14.89
CA ARG A 122 -2.10 9.65 -15.90
C ARG A 122 -2.57 9.11 -17.25
N LYS A 123 -2.37 7.81 -17.51
CA LYS A 123 -2.81 7.13 -18.73
C LYS A 123 -4.19 6.47 -18.54
N GLY A 124 -4.79 6.57 -17.34
CA GLY A 124 -6.12 6.03 -17.06
C GLY A 124 -6.15 4.54 -16.73
N ASP A 125 -5.08 3.98 -16.15
CA ASP A 125 -5.10 2.59 -15.67
C ASP A 125 -6.19 2.40 -14.59
N PRO A 126 -7.19 1.52 -14.82
CA PRO A 126 -8.38 1.45 -13.98
C PRO A 126 -8.09 0.96 -12.55
N ASP A 127 -7.16 0.02 -12.37
CA ASP A 127 -6.82 -0.47 -11.03
C ASP A 127 -6.03 0.58 -10.24
N THR A 128 -5.08 1.28 -10.89
CA THR A 128 -4.34 2.37 -10.25
C THR A 128 -5.27 3.54 -9.89
N GLN A 129 -6.25 3.84 -10.74
CA GLN A 129 -7.30 4.83 -10.43
C GLN A 129 -8.12 4.39 -9.23
N THR A 130 -8.59 3.13 -9.20
CA THR A 130 -9.32 2.56 -8.07
C THR A 130 -8.51 2.67 -6.77
N LEU A 131 -7.20 2.41 -6.84
CA LEU A 131 -6.31 2.57 -5.70
C LEU A 131 -6.29 4.02 -5.18
N GLU A 132 -6.13 5.00 -6.07
CA GLU A 132 -6.14 6.42 -5.68
C GLU A 132 -7.50 6.87 -5.15
N ASP A 133 -8.60 6.36 -5.71
CA ASP A 133 -9.95 6.66 -5.23
C ASP A 133 -10.15 6.13 -3.81
N VAL A 134 -9.73 4.88 -3.54
CA VAL A 134 -9.73 4.31 -2.18
C VAL A 134 -8.86 5.14 -1.24
N ALA A 135 -7.65 5.54 -1.66
CA ALA A 135 -6.78 6.37 -0.83
C ALA A 135 -7.41 7.73 -0.50
N CYS A 136 -8.10 8.36 -1.48
CA CYS A 136 -8.87 9.59 -1.26
C CYS A 136 -10.00 9.37 -0.26
N LEU A 137 -10.79 8.30 -0.42
CA LEU A 137 -11.90 7.99 0.48
C LEU A 137 -11.42 7.72 1.92
N VAL A 138 -10.29 7.05 2.08
CA VAL A 138 -9.67 6.80 3.40
C VAL A 138 -9.15 8.08 4.04
N PHE A 139 -8.63 9.01 3.24
CA PHE A 139 -8.15 10.31 3.70
C PHE A 139 -9.29 11.25 4.17
N PHE A 140 -10.44 11.22 3.50
CA PHE A 140 -11.57 12.10 3.81
C PHE A 140 -12.63 11.48 4.72
N GLY A 141 -12.65 10.16 4.89
CA GLY A 141 -13.62 9.44 5.73
C GLY A 141 -13.02 8.81 6.97
#